data_AF-A0A2U2C545-F1
#
_entry.id   AF-A0A2U2C545-F1
#
_cell.length_a   1.000
_cell.length_b   1.000
_cell.length_c   1.000
_cell.angle_alpha   90.00
_cell.angle_beta   90.00
_cell.angle_gamma   90.00
#
_symmetry.space_group_name_H-M   'P 1'
#
loop_
_entity.id
_entity.type
_entity.pdbx_description
1 polymer ?
#
loop_
_entity_poly.entity_id
_entity_poly.type
_entity_poly.pdbx_seq_one_letter_code
_entity_poly.pdbx_strand_id
1 'polypeptide(L)' 'MSDTQRPSFTRRAQTEAEAAHLARLDDLADQMITELHAIGGTDPEGSELASQALAFAAQMTRQAIDQAKRHLTA' A
#
# COMPACT_ATOMS: atom_id res chain seq x y z
N MET A 1 -0.20 -8.70 -42.46
CA MET A 1 -0.31 -9.25 -41.10
C MET A 1 0.38 -8.24 -40.19
N SER A 2 -0.40 -7.43 -39.47
CA SER A 2 0.16 -6.37 -38.63
C SER A 2 0.76 -7.00 -37.37
N ASP A 3 2.08 -6.95 -37.27
CA ASP A 3 2.82 -7.35 -36.09
C ASP A 3 2.60 -6.28 -35.01
N THR A 4 1.52 -6.43 -34.25
CA THR A 4 1.26 -5.59 -33.07
C THR A 4 2.22 -6.04 -31.99
N GLN A 5 3.44 -5.51 -32.03
CA GLN A 5 4.42 -5.69 -30.97
C GLN A 5 3.82 -5.12 -29.67
N ARG A 6 3.43 -6.01 -28.75
CA ARG A 6 3.00 -5.60 -27.42
C ARG A 6 4.14 -4.81 -26.79
N PRO A 7 3.89 -3.65 -26.17
CA PRO A 7 4.93 -2.95 -25.44
C PRO A 7 5.49 -3.89 -24.37
N SER A 8 6.74 -4.31 -24.52
CA SER A 8 7.47 -4.97 -23.45
C SER A 8 7.82 -3.89 -22.44
N PHE A 9 7.10 -3.84 -21.32
CA PHE A 9 7.47 -2.99 -20.20
C PHE A 9 8.79 -3.54 -19.65
N THR A 10 9.89 -2.87 -20.00
CA THR A 10 11.20 -3.17 -19.45
C THR A 10 11.13 -2.93 -17.94
N ARG A 11 11.19 -3.99 -17.15
CA ARG A 11 11.23 -3.89 -15.68
C ARG A 11 12.50 -3.14 -15.29
N ARG A 12 12.35 -1.85 -14.98
CA ARG A 12 13.44 -1.06 -14.42
C ARG A 12 13.74 -1.61 -13.02
N ALA A 13 15.01 -1.85 -12.73
CA ALA A 13 15.42 -2.14 -11.37
C ALA A 13 15.08 -0.94 -10.48
N GLN A 14 14.42 -1.20 -9.36
CA GLN A 14 14.09 -0.19 -8.37
C GLN A 14 15.37 0.50 -7.88
N THR A 15 15.36 1.82 -7.84
CA THR A 15 16.42 2.63 -7.24
C THR A 15 16.29 2.64 -5.72
N GLU A 16 17.40 2.85 -5.00
CA GLU A 16 17.39 3.00 -3.54
C GLU A 16 16.45 4.12 -3.08
N ALA A 17 16.35 5.21 -3.85
CA ALA A 17 15.42 6.30 -3.60
C ALA A 17 13.95 5.83 -3.66
N GLU A 18 13.58 5.09 -4.71
CA GLU A 18 12.23 4.51 -4.84
C GLU A 18 11.92 3.52 -3.71
N ALA A 19 12.88 2.71 -3.29
CA ALA A 19 12.73 1.82 -2.14
C ALA A 19 12.48 2.60 -0.85
N ALA A 20 13.23 3.67 -0.60
CA ALA A 20 13.05 4.54 0.56
C ALA A 20 11.71 5.29 0.54
N HIS A 21 11.17 5.61 -0.63
CA HIS A 21 9.82 6.17 -0.76
C HIS A 21 8.73 5.14 -0.45
N LEU A 22 8.89 3.89 -0.88
CA LEU A 22 7.94 2.82 -0.57
C LEU A 22 7.94 2.46 0.92
N ALA A 23 9.10 2.38 1.56
CA ALA A 23 9.19 2.17 3.00
C ALA A 23 8.46 3.28 3.79
N ARG A 24 8.61 4.54 3.38
CA ARG A 24 7.87 5.66 3.97
C ARG A 24 6.35 5.55 3.78
N LEU A 25 5.87 4.98 2.68
CA LEU A 25 4.44 4.74 2.50
C LEU A 25 3.93 3.66 3.46
N ASP A 26 4.71 2.61 3.69
CA ASP A 26 4.37 1.59 4.70
C ASP A 26 4.29 2.20 6.10
N ASP A 27 5.28 2.99 6.50
CA ASP A 27 5.29 3.68 7.80
C ASP A 27 4.07 4.60 7.98
N LEU A 28 3.69 5.33 6.91
CA LEU A 28 2.50 6.19 6.93
C LEU A 28 1.20 5.40 7.02
N ALA A 29 1.12 4.22 6.39
CA ALA A 29 -0.04 3.35 6.55
C ALA A 29 -0.14 2.80 7.97
N ASP A 30 0.98 2.42 8.59
CA ASP A 30 0.99 1.94 9.98
C ASP A 30 0.51 3.03 10.94
N GLN A 31 0.98 4.27 10.74
CA GLN A 31 0.50 5.44 11.49
C GLN A 31 -1.00 5.67 11.26
N MET A 32 -1.46 5.64 10.01
CA MET A 32 -2.88 5.81 9.71
C MET A 32 -3.75 4.72 10.38
N ILE A 33 -3.32 3.45 10.32
CA ILE A 33 -4.06 2.34 10.94
C ILE A 33 -4.09 2.50 12.46
N THR A 34 -3.00 2.96 13.07
CA THR A 34 -2.95 3.30 14.50
C THR A 34 -3.99 4.37 14.86
N GLU A 35 -4.11 5.42 14.04
CA GLU A 35 -5.14 6.46 14.24
C GLU A 35 -6.57 5.90 14.08
N LEU A 36 -6.79 4.96 13.14
CA LEU A 36 -8.09 4.29 13.01
C LEU A 36 -8.44 3.46 14.27
N HIS A 37 -7.44 2.81 14.87
CA HIS A 37 -7.61 2.12 16.16
C HIS A 37 -7.94 3.09 17.29
N ALA A 38 -7.25 4.23 17.35
CA ALA A 38 -7.53 5.28 18.34
C ALA A 38 -8.95 5.86 18.18
N ILE A 39 -9.39 6.12 16.94
CA ILE A 39 -10.77 6.56 16.63
C ILE A 39 -11.79 5.52 17.09
N GLY A 40 -11.51 4.24 16.88
CA GLY A 40 -12.36 3.13 17.29
C GLY A 40 -12.30 2.80 18.80
N GLY A 41 -11.34 3.35 19.54
CA GLY A 41 -11.09 2.96 20.93
C GLY A 41 -10.57 1.52 21.09
N THR A 42 -9.79 1.05 20.12
CA THR A 42 -9.23 -0.32 20.07
C THR A 42 -7.71 -0.30 20.10
N ASP A 43 -7.09 -1.41 20.48
CA ASP A 43 -5.63 -1.54 20.53
C ASP A 43 -5.06 -2.00 19.18
N PRO A 44 -4.12 -1.25 18.57
CA PRO A 44 -3.45 -1.67 17.34
C PRO A 44 -2.60 -2.95 17.49
N GLU A 45 -2.19 -3.35 18.69
CA GLU A 45 -1.32 -4.52 18.92
C GLU A 45 -2.05 -5.87 18.94
N GLY A 46 -3.32 -5.93 18.52
CA GLY A 46 -4.02 -7.21 18.37
C GLY A 46 -5.53 -7.16 18.44
N SER A 47 -6.13 -5.97 18.58
CA SER A 47 -7.58 -5.86 18.45
C SER A 47 -7.99 -5.77 16.99
N GLU A 48 -9.18 -6.26 16.68
CA GLU A 48 -9.85 -5.87 15.45
C GLU A 48 -10.29 -4.39 15.54
N LEU A 49 -10.45 -3.74 14.39
CA LEU A 49 -11.00 -2.38 14.34
C LEU A 49 -12.47 -2.37 14.78
N ALA A 50 -12.85 -1.33 15.52
CA ALA A 50 -14.17 -1.23 16.17
C ALA A 50 -15.37 -1.18 15.21
N SER A 51 -15.15 -0.96 13.91
CA SER A 51 -16.23 -0.98 12.92
C SER A 51 -15.75 -1.44 11.55
N GLN A 52 -16.70 -1.97 10.77
CA GLN A 52 -16.45 -2.40 9.40
C GLN A 52 -15.95 -1.26 8.50
N ALA A 53 -16.41 -0.03 8.72
CA ALA A 53 -15.97 1.13 7.95
C ALA A 53 -14.49 1.46 8.19
N LEU A 54 -14.03 1.37 9.45
CA LEU A 54 -12.62 1.57 9.81
C LEU A 54 -11.77 0.43 9.24
N ALA A 55 -12.24 -0.82 9.37
CA ALA A 55 -11.56 -1.97 8.77
C ALA A 55 -11.42 -1.85 7.24
N PHE A 56 -12.47 -1.38 6.57
CA PHE A 56 -12.44 -1.12 5.13
C PHE A 56 -11.45 -0.01 4.77
N ALA A 57 -11.41 1.09 5.54
CA ALA A 57 -10.44 2.16 5.33
C ALA A 57 -8.98 1.64 5.46
N ALA A 58 -8.68 0.84 6.49
CA ALA A 58 -7.37 0.22 6.67
C ALA A 58 -6.99 -0.69 5.48
N GLN A 59 -7.93 -1.51 5.01
CA GLN A 59 -7.72 -2.37 3.85
C GLN A 59 -7.44 -1.57 2.58
N MET A 60 -8.22 -0.52 2.31
CA MET A 60 -8.04 0.32 1.11
C MET A 60 -6.67 1.01 1.10
N THR A 61 -6.21 1.48 2.26
CA THR A 61 -4.86 2.07 2.39
C THR A 61 -3.77 1.07 2.02
N ARG A 62 -3.84 -0.17 2.54
CA ARG A 62 -2.86 -1.23 2.19
C ARG A 62 -2.90 -1.57 0.71
N GLN A 63 -4.10 -1.73 0.14
CA GLN A 63 -4.26 -2.03 -1.27
C GLN A 63 -3.68 -0.95 -2.19
N ALA A 64 -3.85 0.33 -1.83
CA ALA A 64 -3.28 1.44 -2.59
C ALA A 64 -1.74 1.40 -2.59
N ILE A 65 -1.13 1.09 -1.45
CA ILE A 65 0.33 0.95 -1.35
C ILE A 65 0.83 -0.25 -2.16
N ASP A 66 0.16 -1.40 -2.06
CA ASP A 66 0.51 -2.58 -2.85
C ASP A 66 0.37 -2.34 -4.36
N GLN A 67 -0.58 -1.52 -4.77
CA GLN A 67 -0.69 -1.07 -6.15
C GLN A 67 0.48 -0.18 -6.57
N ALA A 68 0.91 0.75 -5.71
CA ALA A 68 2.09 1.59 -5.96
C ALA A 68 3.38 0.76 -6.05
N LYS A 69 3.57 -0.20 -5.14
CA LYS A 69 4.70 -1.14 -5.16
C LYS A 69 4.74 -1.92 -6.48
N ARG A 70 3.60 -2.52 -6.87
CA ARG A 70 3.48 -3.25 -8.13
C ARG A 70 3.81 -2.40 -9.34
N HIS A 71 3.38 -1.13 -9.38
CA HIS A 71 3.70 -0.24 -10.49
C HIS A 71 5.22 -0.04 -10.66
N LEU A 72 5.98 0.01 -9.56
CA LEU A 72 7.43 0.20 -9.59
C LEU A 72 8.21 -1.08 -9.88
N THR A 73 7.65 -2.26 -9.56
CA THR A 73 8.34 -3.55 -9.73
C THR A 73 7.92 -4.35 -10.97
N ALA A 74 6.84 -3.95 -11.65
CA ALA A 74 6.23 -4.71 -12.76
C ALA A 74 6.93 -4.56 -14.10
#